data_AF-Q7VJ51-F1
#
_entry.id   AF-Q7VJ51-F1
#
_cell.length_a   1.000
_cell.length_b   1.000
_cell.length_c   1.000
_cell.angle_alpha   90.00
_cell.angle_beta   90.00
_cell.angle_gamma   90.00
#
_symmetry.space_group_name_H-M   'P 1'
#
loop_
_entity.id
_entity.type
_entity.pdbx_description
1 polymer ?
#
loop_
_entity_poly.entity_id
_entity_poly.type
_entity_poly.pdbx_seq_one_letter_code
_entity_poly.pdbx_strand_id
1 'polypeptide(L)'
;MNNKRQIEKLRDNAELAMAAYGYFDLMGQRFDKKILKDIDRESTPIITQTDILDSVYNGYIAMGKNRWGQDIELGTLKGDFTPTQAKNFFDRYDLLEHCPNTDSGFSATLFKDLGEVDKKANTRKAVDKDSQYILSFRGTELSTNKTEEAKVSPKPYNE
;
A
#
# COMPACT_ATOMS: atom_id res chain seq x y z
N MET A 1 -30.87 -9.63 -8.16
CA MET A 1 -29.55 -9.03 -7.89
C MET A 1 -29.74 -7.55 -7.65
N ASN A 2 -29.08 -6.98 -6.64
CA ASN A 2 -29.18 -5.54 -6.36
C ASN A 2 -27.90 -4.87 -6.90
N ASN A 3 -28.03 -4.12 -7.99
CA ASN A 3 -26.90 -3.44 -8.67
C ASN A 3 -26.08 -2.59 -7.71
N LYS A 4 -26.72 -1.97 -6.70
CA LYS A 4 -26.03 -1.19 -5.68
C LYS A 4 -24.98 -2.00 -4.92
N ARG A 5 -25.33 -3.22 -4.49
CA ARG A 5 -24.41 -4.11 -3.76
C ARG A 5 -23.26 -4.58 -4.65
N GLN A 6 -23.48 -4.74 -5.95
CA GLN A 6 -22.41 -5.10 -6.90
C GLN A 6 -21.45 -3.92 -7.11
N ILE A 7 -21.97 -2.70 -7.25
CA ILE A 7 -21.14 -1.49 -7.38
C ILE A 7 -20.29 -1.27 -6.12
N GLU A 8 -20.88 -1.42 -4.93
CA GLU A 8 -20.14 -1.32 -3.65
C GLU A 8 -19.00 -2.34 -3.59
N LYS A 9 -19.26 -3.61 -3.94
CA LYS A 9 -18.23 -4.65 -3.99
C LYS A 9 -17.11 -4.33 -4.99
N LEU A 10 -17.45 -3.81 -6.17
CA LEU A 10 -16.46 -3.44 -7.18
C LEU A 10 -15.57 -2.29 -6.69
N ARG A 11 -16.16 -1.27 -6.07
CA ARG A 11 -15.42 -0.16 -5.46
C ARG A 11 -14.48 -0.68 -4.37
N ASP A 12 -15.00 -1.48 -3.44
CA ASP A 12 -14.22 -1.99 -2.31
C ASP A 12 -13.03 -2.84 -2.79
N ASN A 13 -13.25 -3.71 -3.78
CA ASN A 13 -12.17 -4.51 -4.39
C ASN A 13 -11.15 -3.63 -5.12
N ALA A 14 -11.59 -2.56 -5.80
CA ALA A 14 -10.68 -1.63 -6.46
C ALA A 14 -9.80 -0.88 -5.45
N GLU A 15 -10.36 -0.43 -4.32
CA GLU A 15 -9.60 0.20 -3.24
C GLU A 15 -8.60 -0.79 -2.63
N LEU A 16 -8.99 -2.03 -2.35
CA LEU A 16 -8.07 -3.08 -1.85
C LEU A 16 -6.93 -3.37 -2.82
N ALA A 17 -7.21 -3.37 -4.13
CA ALA A 17 -6.19 -3.55 -5.16
C ALA A 17 -5.24 -2.37 -5.24
N MET A 18 -5.74 -1.13 -5.18
CA MET A 18 -4.90 0.07 -5.13
C MET A 18 -4.06 0.13 -3.85
N ALA A 19 -4.65 -0.19 -2.69
CA ALA A 19 -3.93 -0.23 -1.42
C ALA A 19 -2.78 -1.25 -1.42
N ALA A 20 -2.87 -2.32 -2.22
CA ALA A 20 -1.78 -3.29 -2.41
C ALA A 20 -0.52 -2.68 -3.04
N TYR A 21 -0.63 -1.52 -3.70
CA TYR A 21 0.51 -0.76 -4.21
C TYR A 21 1.19 0.10 -3.14
N GLY A 22 0.61 0.24 -1.94
CA GLY A 22 1.21 0.95 -0.81
C GLY A 22 2.52 0.34 -0.36
N TYR A 23 3.53 1.18 -0.17
CA TYR A 23 4.88 0.82 0.30
C TYR A 23 4.87 0.78 1.83
N PHE A 24 4.14 -0.19 2.40
CA PHE A 24 3.92 -0.27 3.86
C PHE A 24 5.19 -0.63 4.65
N ASP A 25 6.26 -1.05 3.97
CA ASP A 25 7.61 -1.19 4.54
C ASP A 25 8.18 0.14 5.04
N LEU A 26 7.69 1.28 4.53
CA LEU A 26 8.06 2.62 4.98
C LEU A 26 7.28 3.08 6.23
N MET A 27 6.31 2.30 6.69
CA MET A 27 5.56 2.63 7.91
C MET A 27 6.49 2.64 9.13
N GLY A 28 6.30 3.60 10.02
CA GLY A 28 7.14 3.75 11.21
C GLY A 28 8.48 4.48 10.96
N GLN A 29 8.83 4.71 9.70
CA GLN A 29 9.96 5.57 9.33
C GLN A 29 9.60 7.05 9.52
N ARG A 30 10.57 7.96 9.35
CA ARG A 30 10.35 9.40 9.54
C ARG A 30 10.28 10.14 8.22
N PHE A 31 9.48 11.20 8.14
CA PHE A 31 9.64 12.18 7.05
C PHE A 31 10.99 12.89 7.14
N ASP A 32 11.48 13.46 6.03
CA ASP A 32 12.64 14.35 6.04
C ASP A 32 12.41 15.52 7.00
N LYS A 33 13.38 15.77 7.88
CA LYS A 33 13.33 16.84 8.88
C LYS A 33 13.11 18.22 8.24
N LYS A 34 13.59 18.42 7.02
CA LYS A 34 13.52 19.71 6.31
C LYS A 34 12.07 20.14 6.02
N ILE A 35 11.16 19.18 5.85
CA ILE A 35 9.78 19.44 5.45
C ILE A 35 8.79 19.37 6.62
N LEU A 36 9.21 18.87 7.80
CA LEU A 36 8.31 18.59 8.92
C LEU A 36 7.47 19.81 9.36
N LYS A 37 8.07 21.00 9.30
CA LYS A 37 7.38 22.25 9.63
C LYS A 37 6.33 22.62 8.58
N ASP A 38 6.63 22.38 7.32
CA ASP A 38 5.75 22.73 6.20
C ASP A 38 4.49 21.85 6.15
N ILE A 39 4.60 20.62 6.62
CA ILE A 39 3.48 19.66 6.71
C ILE A 39 2.86 19.54 8.11
N ASP A 40 3.26 20.38 9.06
CA ASP A 40 2.77 20.34 10.45
C ASP A 40 2.94 18.96 11.13
N ARG A 41 4.11 18.33 10.92
CA ARG A 41 4.47 17.00 11.48
C ARG A 41 5.68 17.06 12.42
N GLU A 42 6.07 18.22 12.92
CA GLU A 42 7.22 18.34 13.84
C GLU A 42 7.03 17.49 15.11
N SER A 43 5.80 17.45 15.63
CA SER A 43 5.43 16.66 16.82
C SER A 43 5.14 15.18 16.50
N THR A 44 4.81 14.86 15.24
CA THR A 44 4.46 13.52 14.77
C THR A 44 5.20 13.15 13.47
N PRO A 45 6.54 13.10 13.47
CA PRO A 45 7.33 12.95 12.24
C PRO A 45 7.29 11.54 11.63
N ILE A 46 6.61 10.61 12.29
CA ILE A 46 6.54 9.19 11.91
C ILE A 46 5.48 9.01 10.83
N ILE A 47 5.83 8.27 9.77
CA ILE A 47 4.93 7.89 8.68
C ILE A 47 3.97 6.82 9.17
N THR A 48 2.67 7.06 8.98
CA THR A 48 1.59 6.12 9.28
C THR A 48 1.13 5.38 8.03
N GLN A 49 0.38 4.29 8.21
CA GLN A 49 -0.25 3.57 7.09
C GLN A 49 -1.15 4.48 6.23
N THR A 50 -1.86 5.43 6.85
CA THR A 50 -2.70 6.40 6.14
C THR A 50 -1.87 7.31 5.26
N ASP A 51 -0.75 7.82 5.79
CA ASP A 51 0.15 8.71 5.03
C ASP A 51 0.70 8.01 3.77
N ILE A 52 0.90 6.68 3.81
CA ILE A 52 1.44 5.88 2.70
C ILE A 52 0.48 5.80 1.52
N LEU A 53 -0.83 5.75 1.78
CA LEU A 53 -1.84 5.72 0.72
C LEU A 53 -2.30 7.12 0.30
N ASP A 54 -2.16 8.12 1.16
CA ASP A 54 -2.61 9.48 0.90
C ASP A 54 -1.74 10.20 -0.15
N SER A 55 -2.41 10.68 -1.20
CA SER A 55 -1.80 11.39 -2.31
C SER A 55 -1.17 12.72 -1.92
N VAL A 56 -1.54 13.31 -0.78
CA VAL A 56 -0.90 14.53 -0.26
C VAL A 56 0.58 14.31 0.02
N TYR A 57 0.95 13.10 0.46
CA TYR A 57 2.33 12.74 0.73
C TYR A 57 3.02 12.05 -0.45
N ASN A 58 2.39 12.00 -1.62
CA ASN A 58 3.04 11.47 -2.82
C ASN A 58 4.29 12.31 -3.17
N GLY A 59 5.42 11.63 -3.36
CA GLY A 59 6.72 12.28 -3.60
C GLY A 59 7.50 12.62 -2.32
N TYR A 60 6.92 12.44 -1.14
CA TYR A 60 7.62 12.68 0.12
C TYR A 60 8.60 11.55 0.43
N ILE A 61 9.74 11.92 1.04
CA ILE A 61 10.83 10.98 1.31
C ILE A 61 10.71 10.41 2.72
N ALA A 62 10.78 9.07 2.80
CA ALA A 62 10.96 8.34 4.04
C ALA A 62 12.45 8.21 4.38
N MET A 63 12.79 8.67 5.58
CA MET A 63 14.14 8.66 6.13
C MET A 63 14.28 7.60 7.21
N GLY A 64 15.39 6.89 7.16
CA GLY A 64 15.84 5.92 8.16
C GLY A 64 17.20 6.27 8.72
N LYS A 65 17.78 5.31 9.46
CA LYS A 65 19.13 5.41 10.01
C LYS A 65 19.99 4.27 9.50
N ASN A 66 21.22 4.58 9.09
CA ASN A 66 22.22 3.55 8.81
C ASN A 66 22.85 2.99 10.12
N ARG A 67 23.75 2.00 10.00
CA ARG A 67 24.45 1.40 11.15
C ARG A 67 25.30 2.36 11.98
N TRP A 68 25.56 3.57 11.48
CA TRP A 68 26.31 4.63 12.16
C TRP A 68 25.40 5.77 12.66
N GLY A 69 24.07 5.62 12.57
CA GLY A 69 23.10 6.61 13.04
C GLY A 69 22.94 7.83 12.12
N GLN A 70 23.49 7.82 10.91
CA GLN A 70 23.29 8.88 9.92
C GLN A 70 21.95 8.70 9.21
N ASP A 71 21.30 9.82 8.88
CA ASP A 71 20.04 9.81 8.13
C ASP A 71 20.29 9.30 6.70
N ILE A 72 19.49 8.34 6.26
CA ILE A 72 19.51 7.80 4.89
C ILE A 72 18.10 7.82 4.30
N GLU A 73 17.99 8.06 3.00
CA GLU A 73 16.74 7.90 2.26
C GLU A 73 16.44 6.41 2.08
N LEU A 74 15.24 5.99 2.47
CA LEU A 74 14.76 4.61 2.32
C LEU A 74 13.86 4.46 1.10
N GLY A 75 13.12 5.52 0.75
CA GLY A 75 12.25 5.51 -0.41
C GLY A 75 11.29 6.71 -0.43
N THR A 76 10.44 6.70 -1.46
CA THR A 76 9.46 7.76 -1.69
C THR A 76 8.05 7.21 -1.56
N LEU A 77 7.18 7.94 -0.86
CA LEU A 77 5.77 7.63 -0.76
C LEU A 77 5.09 7.83 -2.13
N LYS A 78 4.16 6.94 -2.47
CA LYS A 78 3.46 6.89 -3.77
C LYS A 78 1.96 6.67 -3.61
N GLY A 79 1.37 7.32 -2.61
CA GLY A 79 -0.06 7.26 -2.36
C GLY A 79 -0.86 7.89 -3.50
N ASP A 80 -2.00 7.27 -3.83
CA ASP A 80 -2.93 7.73 -4.86
C ASP A 80 -4.35 7.97 -4.31
N PHE A 81 -4.57 7.71 -3.01
CA PHE A 81 -5.86 7.95 -2.38
C PHE A 81 -6.00 9.41 -1.99
N THR A 82 -7.19 9.98 -2.16
CA THR A 82 -7.48 11.26 -1.52
C THR A 82 -7.36 11.12 0.01
N PRO A 83 -7.04 12.18 0.78
CA PRO A 83 -6.88 12.08 2.23
C PRO A 83 -8.05 11.41 2.96
N THR A 84 -9.27 11.78 2.55
CA THR A 84 -10.50 11.21 3.11
C THR A 84 -10.67 9.73 2.74
N GLN A 85 -10.26 9.34 1.54
CA GLN A 85 -10.29 7.94 1.10
C GLN A 85 -9.30 7.09 1.89
N ALA A 86 -8.05 7.54 2.07
CA ALA A 86 -7.05 6.85 2.89
C ALA A 86 -7.54 6.66 4.33
N LYS A 87 -8.11 7.71 4.93
CA LYS A 87 -8.69 7.62 6.27
C LYS A 87 -9.86 6.63 6.33
N ASN A 88 -10.84 6.75 5.43
CA ASN A 88 -12.00 5.84 5.43
C ASN A 88 -11.58 4.38 5.15
N PHE A 89 -10.55 4.17 4.34
CA PHE A 89 -10.01 2.84 4.06
C PHE A 89 -9.50 2.20 5.34
N PHE A 90 -8.62 2.88 6.09
CA PHE A 90 -8.09 2.35 7.36
C PHE A 90 -9.07 2.42 8.54
N ASP A 91 -10.13 3.22 8.45
CA ASP A 91 -11.26 3.11 9.38
C ASP A 91 -11.98 1.75 9.20
N ARG A 92 -11.93 1.14 8.01
CA ARG A 92 -12.57 -0.15 7.71
C ARG A 92 -11.61 -1.34 7.71
N TYR A 93 -10.42 -1.20 7.17
CA TYR A 93 -9.48 -2.30 6.99
C TYR A 93 -8.26 -2.14 7.89
N ASP A 94 -8.00 -3.14 8.72
CA ASP A 94 -6.75 -3.23 9.45
C ASP A 94 -5.67 -3.84 8.55
N LEU A 95 -4.51 -3.18 8.49
CA LEU A 95 -3.28 -3.73 7.92
C LEU A 95 -2.69 -4.74 8.91
N LEU A 96 -2.65 -6.03 8.55
CA LEU A 96 -2.11 -7.08 9.43
C LEU A 96 -0.66 -7.41 9.13
N GLU A 97 -0.33 -7.61 7.86
CA GLU A 97 1.00 -8.01 7.40
C GLU A 97 1.25 -7.44 6.00
N HIS A 98 2.48 -7.05 5.74
CA HIS A 98 2.91 -6.60 4.42
C HIS A 98 4.21 -7.29 4.02
N CYS A 99 4.17 -7.98 2.88
CA CYS A 99 5.34 -8.48 2.19
C CYS A 99 5.75 -7.44 1.12
N PRO A 100 6.91 -6.79 1.28
CA PRO A 100 7.43 -5.83 0.30
C PRO A 100 7.72 -6.51 -1.05
N ASN A 101 7.98 -5.70 -2.08
CA ASN A 101 8.29 -6.23 -3.40
C ASN A 101 9.55 -7.11 -3.36
N THR A 102 9.40 -8.37 -3.76
CA THR A 102 10.46 -9.37 -3.86
C THR A 102 11.24 -9.21 -5.17
N ASP A 103 12.39 -9.88 -5.27
CA ASP A 103 13.19 -9.92 -6.51
C ASP A 103 12.42 -10.52 -7.71
N SER A 104 11.43 -11.38 -7.44
CA SER A 104 10.48 -11.88 -8.45
C SER A 104 9.45 -10.85 -8.92
N GLY A 105 9.46 -9.64 -8.35
CA GLY A 105 8.53 -8.57 -8.68
C GLY A 105 7.13 -8.80 -8.10
N PHE A 106 7.03 -9.42 -6.92
CA PHE A 106 5.78 -9.71 -6.25
C PHE A 106 5.73 -9.06 -4.87
N SER A 107 4.61 -8.43 -4.53
CA SER A 107 4.28 -7.98 -3.17
C SER A 107 2.88 -8.43 -2.78
N ALA A 108 2.65 -8.59 -1.48
CA ALA A 108 1.34 -8.98 -0.94
C ALA A 108 1.05 -8.27 0.37
N THR A 109 -0.21 -7.93 0.59
CA THR A 109 -0.65 -7.27 1.82
C THR A 109 -1.89 -7.97 2.35
N LEU A 110 -1.85 -8.38 3.60
CA LEU A 110 -2.97 -8.98 4.31
C LEU A 110 -3.73 -7.91 5.07
N PHE A 111 -5.01 -7.74 4.72
CA PHE A 111 -5.94 -6.87 5.40
C PHE A 111 -7.00 -7.66 6.16
N LYS A 112 -7.56 -7.05 7.21
CA LYS A 112 -8.74 -7.54 7.90
C LYS A 112 -9.87 -6.52 7.79
N ASP A 113 -11.00 -6.91 7.19
CA ASP A 113 -12.19 -6.07 7.12
C ASP A 113 -12.89 -6.02 8.48
N LEU A 114 -12.89 -4.85 9.11
CA LEU A 114 -13.60 -4.58 10.36
C LEU A 114 -15.07 -4.26 10.14
N GLY A 115 -15.47 -4.08 8.88
CA GLY A 115 -16.80 -3.64 8.50
C GLY A 115 -16.91 -2.13 8.44
N GLU A 116 -17.68 -1.67 7.47
CA GLU A 116 -17.98 -0.25 7.27
C GLU A 116 -18.67 0.35 8.51
N VAL A 117 -18.23 1.54 8.90
CA VAL A 117 -18.80 2.27 10.03
C VAL A 117 -20.14 2.89 9.62
N ASP A 118 -21.21 2.52 10.30
CA ASP A 118 -22.45 3.26 10.29
C ASP A 118 -22.34 4.44 11.27
N LYS A 119 -22.03 5.61 10.74
CA LYS A 119 -21.85 6.85 11.53
C LYS A 119 -23.14 7.29 12.25
N LYS A 120 -24.33 6.89 11.77
CA LYS A 120 -25.59 7.26 12.42
C LYS A 120 -25.86 6.39 13.64
N ALA A 121 -25.60 5.10 13.52
CA ALA A 121 -25.79 4.14 14.60
C ALA A 121 -24.57 4.03 15.54
N ASN A 122 -23.42 4.61 15.17
CA ASN A 122 -22.14 4.44 15.84
C ASN A 122 -21.76 2.95 16.01
N THR A 123 -21.97 2.16 14.95
CA THR A 123 -21.69 0.72 14.93
C THR A 123 -20.95 0.35 13.64
N ARG A 124 -20.40 -0.87 13.59
CA ARG A 124 -19.80 -1.44 12.37
C ARG A 124 -20.74 -2.48 11.77
N LYS A 125 -20.84 -2.48 10.44
CA LYS A 125 -21.54 -3.57 9.72
C LYS A 125 -20.82 -4.89 9.99
N ALA A 126 -21.58 -5.95 10.26
CA ALA A 126 -21.00 -7.27 10.45
C ALA A 126 -20.33 -7.75 9.15
N VAL A 127 -19.12 -8.29 9.28
CA VAL A 127 -18.38 -8.96 8.22
C VAL A 127 -18.45 -10.47 8.47
N ASP A 128 -18.63 -11.23 7.40
CA ASP A 128 -18.56 -12.69 7.46
C ASP A 128 -17.15 -13.11 7.90
N LYS A 129 -17.06 -13.97 8.93
CA LYS A 129 -15.78 -14.43 9.48
C LYS A 129 -14.95 -15.15 8.43
N ASP A 130 -15.60 -15.84 7.49
CA ASP A 130 -14.93 -16.61 6.43
C ASP A 130 -14.45 -15.72 5.28
N SER A 131 -14.82 -14.43 5.26
CA SER A 131 -14.40 -13.45 4.25
C SER A 131 -13.72 -12.23 4.86
N GLN A 132 -13.40 -12.26 6.16
CA GLN A 132 -12.87 -11.12 6.89
C GLN A 132 -11.42 -10.81 6.52
N TYR A 133 -10.64 -11.83 6.18
CA TYR A 133 -9.22 -11.72 5.87
C TYR A 133 -9.04 -11.68 4.36
N ILE A 134 -8.41 -10.61 3.88
CA ILE A 134 -8.27 -10.31 2.46
C ILE A 134 -6.79 -10.20 2.13
N LEU A 135 -6.32 -11.07 1.25
CA LEU A 135 -4.96 -11.01 0.75
C LEU A 135 -4.94 -10.31 -0.60
N SER A 136 -4.37 -9.11 -0.64
CA SER A 136 -4.20 -8.34 -1.86
C SER A 136 -2.81 -8.56 -2.43
N PHE A 137 -2.73 -8.82 -3.74
CA PHE A 137 -1.47 -9.01 -4.44
C PHE A 137 -1.20 -7.85 -5.39
N ARG A 138 0.08 -7.54 -5.56
CA ARG A 138 0.56 -6.68 -6.63
C ARG A 138 1.69 -7.40 -7.36
N GLY A 139 1.62 -7.37 -8.69
CA GLY A 139 2.75 -7.66 -9.55
C GLY A 139 3.53 -6.39 -9.85
N THR A 140 4.83 -6.54 -10.09
CA THR A 140 5.63 -5.52 -10.78
C THR A 140 5.21 -5.56 -12.23
N GLU A 141 4.80 -4.40 -12.76
CA GLU A 141 4.58 -4.26 -14.20
C GLU A 141 5.87 -4.72 -14.92
N LEU A 142 5.72 -5.61 -15.91
CA LEU A 142 6.82 -5.96 -16.81
C LEU A 142 7.33 -4.66 -17.43
N SER A 143 8.45 -4.13 -16.94
CA SER A 143 9.09 -3.03 -17.62
C SER A 143 9.48 -3.54 -19.01
N THR A 144 9.16 -2.77 -20.05
CA THR A 144 9.48 -3.10 -21.45
C THR A 144 10.96 -3.40 -21.68
N ASN A 145 11.82 -3.03 -20.72
CA ASN A 145 13.26 -3.25 -20.72
C ASN A 145 13.71 -4.62 -20.17
N LYS A 146 12.82 -5.43 -19.54
CA LYS A 146 13.15 -6.80 -19.08
C LYS A 146 12.97 -7.88 -20.16
N THR A 147 12.52 -7.50 -21.36
CA THR A 147 12.30 -8.45 -22.48
C THR A 147 13.59 -8.90 -23.19
N GLU A 148 14.76 -8.33 -22.86
CA GLU A 148 16.02 -8.70 -23.51
C GLU A 148 16.63 -10.02 -23.00
N GLU A 149 16.27 -10.48 -21.81
CA GLU A 149 16.84 -11.70 -21.21
C GLU A 149 16.14 -13.01 -21.65
N ALA A 150 15.07 -12.94 -22.44
CA ALA A 150 14.39 -14.12 -22.97
C ALA A 150 14.89 -14.57 -24.36
N LYS A 151 16.04 -14.07 -24.84
CA LYS A 151 16.70 -14.57 -26.05
C LYS A 151 17.77 -15.61 -25.71
N VAL A 152 17.38 -16.70 -25.08
CA VAL A 152 18.22 -17.90 -25.12
C VAL A 152 18.06 -18.47 -26.54
N SER A 153 19.03 -18.19 -27.42
CA SER A 153 19.13 -18.85 -28.71
C SER A 153 19.06 -20.37 -28.51
N PRO A 154 18.18 -21.10 -29.21
CA PRO A 154 18.21 -22.56 -29.15
C PRO A 154 19.58 -23.02 -29.61
N LYS A 155 20.30 -23.76 -28.76
CA LYS A 155 21.52 -24.45 -29.19
C LYS A 155 21.12 -25.41 -30.31
N PRO A 156 21.79 -25.41 -31.48
CA PRO A 156 21.53 -26.41 -32.49
C PRO A 156 21.84 -27.78 -31.89
N TYR A 157 20.90 -28.72 -32.03
CA TYR A 157 21.16 -30.13 -31.80
C TYR A 157 22.17 -30.57 -32.86
N ASN A 158 23.37 -30.96 -32.43
CA ASN A 158 24.30 -31.66 -33.30
C ASN A 158 23.85 -33.13 -33.36
N GLU A 159 23.47 -33.58 -34.55
CA GLU A 159 23.42 -35.02 -34.91
C GLU A 159 24.84 -35.56 -35.14
#